data_AF-A0A0P9EU40-F1
#
_entry.id   AF-A0A0P9EU40-F1
#
_cell.length_a   1.000
_cell.length_b   1.000
_cell.length_c   1.000
_cell.angle_alpha   90.00
_cell.angle_beta   90.00
_cell.angle_gamma   90.00
#
_symmetry.space_group_name_H-M   'P 1'
#
loop_
_entity.id
_entity.type
_entity.pdbx_description
1 polymer ?
#
loop_
_entity_poly.entity_id
_entity_poly.type
_entity_poly.pdbx_seq_one_letter_code
_entity_poly.pdbx_strand_id
1 'polypeptide(L)'
;MGKSIGIIISSEHPRFDCEYKKTFSALGYDVKKYIMDFVPGHGFNDDEKKLIKDHMENARDFLRGCDAIIYARSYGAFFINGISYIRSFFDVPVIFSTESIIKNIKKYGNKIYTITP
;
A
#
# COMPACT_ATOMS: atom_id res chain seq x y z
N MET A 1 -16.24 -18.71 4.27
CA MET A 1 -14.90 -18.34 3.78
C MET A 1 -14.50 -17.06 4.51
N GLY A 2 -13.30 -17.03 5.11
CA GLY A 2 -12.81 -15.83 5.80
C GLY A 2 -12.54 -14.71 4.80
N LYS A 3 -12.63 -13.46 5.26
CA LYS A 3 -12.31 -12.29 4.41
C LYS A 3 -10.80 -12.27 4.14
N SER A 4 -10.41 -11.96 2.91
CA SER A 4 -9.00 -11.94 2.48
C SER A 4 -8.57 -10.51 2.11
N ILE A 5 -7.40 -10.10 2.59
CA ILE A 5 -6.82 -8.77 2.32
C ILE A 5 -5.47 -8.94 1.64
N GLY A 6 -5.28 -8.24 0.52
CA GLY A 6 -3.97 -8.10 -0.10
C GLY A 6 -3.21 -6.93 0.51
N ILE A 7 -1.91 -7.09 0.78
CA ILE A 7 -1.06 -5.99 1.25
C ILE A 7 0.16 -5.86 0.34
N ILE A 8 0.34 -4.67 -0.23
CA ILE A 8 1.51 -4.29 -1.03
C ILE A 8 2.47 -3.53 -0.12
N ILE A 9 3.70 -4.04 0.03
CA ILE A 9 4.67 -3.51 1.00
C ILE A 9 6.10 -3.51 0.46
N SER A 10 6.96 -2.65 1.01
CA SER A 10 8.38 -2.60 0.64
C SER A 10 9.13 -3.85 1.09
N SER A 11 10.08 -4.31 0.26
CA SER A 11 11.04 -5.35 0.63
C SER A 11 11.90 -4.98 1.84
N GLU A 12 12.09 -3.67 2.09
CA GLU A 12 12.86 -3.17 3.22
C GLU A 12 12.15 -3.22 4.56
N HIS A 13 10.86 -3.56 4.62
CA HIS A 13 10.10 -3.50 5.87
C HIS A 13 10.46 -4.68 6.79
N PRO A 14 11.26 -4.50 7.85
CA PRO A 14 11.95 -5.59 8.53
C PRO A 14 11.08 -6.31 9.58
N ARG A 15 9.86 -5.82 9.80
CA ARG A 15 8.98 -6.21 10.93
C ARG A 15 7.56 -6.57 10.51
N PHE A 16 7.29 -6.66 9.20
CA PHE A 16 5.93 -6.89 8.73
C PHE A 16 5.28 -8.11 9.38
N ASP A 17 6.00 -9.24 9.47
CA ASP A 17 5.42 -10.50 9.94
C ASP A 17 5.01 -10.46 11.43
N CYS A 18 5.70 -9.68 12.26
CA CYS A 18 5.35 -9.54 13.69
C CYS A 18 4.19 -8.57 13.92
N GLU A 19 4.10 -7.49 13.14
CA GLU A 19 2.99 -6.53 13.16
C GLU A 19 1.72 -7.11 12.52
N TYR A 20 1.91 -7.92 11.48
CA TYR A 20 0.88 -8.68 10.76
C TYR A 20 0.09 -9.60 11.71
N LYS A 21 0.79 -10.45 12.48
CA LYS A 21 0.14 -11.39 13.42
C LYS A 21 -0.71 -10.67 14.46
N LYS A 22 -0.24 -9.52 14.96
CA LYS A 22 -0.94 -8.75 16.00
C LYS A 22 -2.18 -8.04 15.46
N THR A 23 -2.19 -7.67 14.18
CA THR A 23 -3.22 -6.80 13.62
C THR A 23 -4.28 -7.57 12.83
N PHE A 24 -3.88 -8.38 11.85
CA PHE A 24 -4.84 -8.95 10.89
C PHE A 24 -5.28 -10.36 11.25
N SER A 25 -4.36 -11.19 11.74
CA SER A 25 -4.69 -12.57 12.14
C SER A 25 -5.66 -12.60 13.33
N ALA A 26 -5.50 -11.70 14.31
CA ALA A 26 -6.43 -11.56 15.44
C ALA A 26 -7.84 -11.11 15.03
N LEU A 27 -7.97 -10.45 13.88
CA LEU A 27 -9.25 -10.00 13.33
C LEU A 27 -9.90 -11.03 12.37
N GLY A 28 -9.27 -12.21 12.21
CA GLY A 28 -9.81 -13.29 11.38
C GLY A 28 -9.67 -13.05 9.86
N TYR A 29 -8.79 -12.15 9.44
CA TYR A 29 -8.48 -11.95 8.02
C TYR A 29 -7.36 -12.87 7.56
N ASP A 30 -7.56 -13.49 6.39
CA ASP A 30 -6.47 -14.08 5.62
C ASP A 30 -5.73 -12.96 4.88
N VAL A 31 -4.39 -13.00 4.85
CA VAL A 31 -3.61 -11.90 4.26
C VAL A 31 -2.60 -12.42 3.25
N LYS A 32 -2.68 -11.88 2.05
CA LYS A 32 -1.70 -12.11 0.98
C LYS A 32 -0.74 -10.93 0.91
N LYS A 33 0.54 -11.19 1.07
CA LYS A 33 1.61 -10.19 1.04
C LYS A 33 2.25 -10.17 -0.35
N TYR A 34 2.15 -9.04 -1.05
CA TYR A 34 2.94 -8.76 -2.23
C TYR A 34 4.12 -7.86 -1.85
N ILE A 35 5.34 -8.35 -2.04
CA ILE A 35 6.56 -7.61 -1.76
C ILE A 35 6.97 -6.86 -3.03
N MET A 36 7.03 -5.53 -2.92
CA MET A 36 7.55 -4.65 -3.95
C MET A 36 8.97 -4.26 -3.57
N ASP A 37 9.90 -4.42 -4.52
CA ASP A 37 11.29 -4.05 -4.29
C ASP A 37 11.43 -2.56 -3.99
N PHE A 38 12.52 -2.21 -3.29
CA PHE A 38 12.89 -0.82 -3.11
C PHE A 38 13.25 -0.23 -4.47
N VAL A 39 12.65 0.92 -4.77
CA VAL A 39 12.97 1.71 -5.95
C VAL A 39 13.29 3.11 -5.44
N PRO A 40 14.51 3.63 -5.70
CA PRO A 40 14.85 4.99 -5.32
C PRO A 40 13.98 5.99 -6.09
N GLY A 41 13.68 7.12 -5.46
CA GLY A 41 12.85 8.18 -6.04
C GLY A 41 11.41 8.17 -5.51
N HIS A 42 10.49 8.69 -6.31
CA HIS A 42 9.14 9.01 -5.86
C HIS A 42 8.02 8.54 -6.80
N GLY A 43 8.34 8.00 -7.97
CA GLY A 43 7.32 7.51 -8.89
C GLY A 43 6.80 8.55 -9.89
N PHE A 44 7.61 9.55 -10.25
CA PHE A 44 7.14 10.74 -10.98
C PHE A 44 7.66 10.86 -12.40
N ASN A 45 8.86 10.39 -12.69
CA ASN A 45 9.36 10.34 -14.06
C ASN A 45 8.80 9.13 -14.81
N ASP A 46 8.97 9.10 -16.14
CA ASP A 46 8.32 8.09 -16.97
C ASP A 46 8.89 6.68 -16.77
N ASP A 47 10.19 6.57 -16.49
CA ASP A 47 10.82 5.28 -16.15
C ASP A 47 10.27 4.73 -14.82
N GLU A 48 10.13 5.59 -13.82
CA GLU A 48 9.54 5.25 -12.53
C GLU A 48 8.06 4.86 -12.65
N LYS A 49 7.29 5.56 -13.50
CA LYS A 49 5.89 5.20 -13.79
C LYS A 49 5.78 3.83 -14.45
N LYS A 50 6.71 3.51 -15.35
CA LYS A 50 6.78 2.17 -15.97
C LYS A 50 7.07 1.10 -14.92
N LEU A 51 8.01 1.34 -14.00
CA LEU A 51 8.26 0.43 -12.88
C LEU A 51 7.03 0.25 -11.98
N ILE A 52 6.29 1.32 -11.69
CA ILE A 52 5.02 1.23 -10.94
C ILE A 52 4.04 0.36 -11.71
N LYS A 53 3.88 0.59 -13.02
CA LYS A 53 2.98 -0.20 -13.87
C LYS A 53 3.32 -1.69 -13.77
N ASP A 54 4.58 -2.05 -13.97
CA ASP A 54 5.02 -3.45 -13.97
C ASP A 54 4.78 -4.10 -12.60
N HIS A 55 5.06 -3.38 -11.50
CA HIS A 55 4.73 -3.87 -10.16
C HIS A 55 3.23 -4.01 -9.93
N MET A 56 2.41 -3.06 -10.38
CA MET A 56 0.96 -3.10 -10.15
C MET A 56 0.26 -4.17 -10.99
N GLU A 57 0.72 -4.45 -12.20
CA GLU A 57 0.22 -5.57 -13.01
C GLU A 57 0.51 -6.91 -12.34
N ASN A 58 1.74 -7.11 -11.86
CA ASN A 58 2.12 -8.30 -11.10
C ASN A 58 1.34 -8.42 -9.77
N ALA A 59 1.19 -7.31 -9.04
CA ALA A 59 0.43 -7.27 -7.80
C ALA A 59 -1.05 -7.59 -8.02
N ARG A 60 -1.67 -7.06 -9.08
CA ARG A 60 -3.06 -7.36 -9.46
C ARG A 60 -3.27 -8.85 -9.64
N ASP A 61 -2.38 -9.50 -10.37
CA ASP A 61 -2.52 -10.91 -10.68
C ASP A 61 -2.25 -11.79 -9.46
N PHE A 62 -1.26 -11.45 -8.64
CA PHE A 62 -0.96 -12.16 -7.39
C PHE A 62 -2.06 -12.00 -6.32
N LEU A 63 -2.62 -10.79 -6.18
CA LEU A 63 -3.62 -10.45 -5.17
C LEU A 63 -5.06 -10.69 -5.67
N ARG A 64 -5.23 -11.32 -6.83
CA ARG A 64 -6.55 -11.67 -7.37
C ARG A 64 -7.34 -12.49 -6.36
N GLY A 65 -8.61 -12.11 -6.19
CA GLY A 65 -9.54 -12.74 -5.25
C GLY A 65 -9.43 -12.26 -3.80
N CYS A 66 -8.60 -11.25 -3.49
CA CYS A 66 -8.72 -10.54 -2.21
C CYS A 66 -9.95 -9.62 -2.21
N ASP A 67 -10.56 -9.41 -1.05
CA ASP A 67 -11.73 -8.53 -0.89
C ASP A 67 -11.36 -7.03 -0.89
N ALA A 68 -10.13 -6.72 -0.51
CA ALA A 68 -9.56 -5.37 -0.50
C ALA A 68 -8.04 -5.43 -0.56
N ILE A 69 -7.42 -4.32 -1.00
CA ILE A 69 -5.97 -4.16 -1.05
C ILE A 69 -5.56 -3.01 -0.13
N ILE A 70 -4.48 -3.20 0.62
CA ILE A 70 -3.79 -2.15 1.36
C ILE A 70 -2.48 -1.84 0.63
N TYR A 71 -2.36 -0.60 0.15
CA TYR A 71 -1.12 -0.07 -0.39
C TYR A 71 -0.31 0.58 0.75
N ALA A 72 0.59 -0.21 1.36
CA ALA A 72 1.42 0.18 2.49
C ALA A 72 2.78 0.74 2.04
N ARG A 73 2.74 1.62 1.05
CA ARG A 73 3.90 2.28 0.43
C ARG A 73 3.53 3.74 0.16
N SER A 74 4.53 4.62 0.11
CA SER A 74 4.36 6.02 -0.30
C SER A 74 4.76 6.27 -1.77
N TYR A 75 5.64 5.43 -2.32
CA TYR A 75 6.14 5.52 -3.70
C TYR A 75 4.99 5.55 -4.72
N GLY A 76 4.96 6.56 -5.61
CA GLY A 76 3.86 6.74 -6.57
C GLY A 76 2.51 7.15 -5.95
N ALA A 77 2.38 7.18 -4.63
CA ALA A 77 1.13 7.43 -3.91
C ALA A 77 1.15 8.72 -3.05
N PHE A 78 2.02 9.68 -3.39
CA PHE A 78 2.08 10.99 -2.72
C PHE A 78 1.03 11.98 -3.22
N PHE A 79 0.65 11.90 -4.49
CA PHE A 79 -0.32 12.81 -5.12
C PHE A 79 -1.57 12.07 -5.57
N ILE A 80 -2.68 12.80 -5.69
CA ILE A 80 -3.99 12.23 -6.03
C ILE A 80 -3.99 11.52 -7.39
N ASN A 81 -3.21 12.01 -8.36
CA ASN A 81 -3.09 11.39 -9.68
C ASN A 81 -2.39 10.04 -9.60
N GLY A 82 -1.33 9.93 -8.79
CA GLY A 82 -0.60 8.68 -8.58
C GLY A 82 -1.44 7.65 -7.80
N ILE A 83 -2.17 8.10 -6.77
CA ILE A 83 -3.16 7.28 -6.07
C ILE A 83 -4.23 6.75 -7.03
N SER A 84 -4.79 7.62 -7.87
CA SER A 84 -5.83 7.25 -8.84
C SER A 84 -5.29 6.26 -9.88
N TYR A 85 -4.06 6.49 -10.33
CA TYR A 85 -3.35 5.59 -11.25
C TYR A 85 -3.16 4.20 -10.64
N ILE A 86 -2.59 4.09 -9.44
CA ILE A 86 -2.39 2.81 -8.75
C ILE A 86 -3.73 2.11 -8.49
N ARG A 87 -4.76 2.86 -8.08
CA ARG A 87 -6.10 2.31 -7.81
C ARG A 87 -6.72 1.68 -9.07
N SER A 88 -6.44 2.22 -10.25
CA SER A 88 -6.99 1.72 -11.52
C SER A 88 -6.58 0.29 -11.90
N PHE A 89 -5.56 -0.27 -11.27
CA PHE A 89 -5.12 -1.65 -11.52
C PHE A 89 -5.96 -2.71 -10.79
N PHE A 90 -6.83 -2.32 -9.86
CA PHE A 90 -7.55 -3.24 -9.00
C PHE A 90 -9.06 -3.02 -9.09
N ASP A 91 -9.81 -4.11 -9.24
CA ASP A 91 -11.28 -4.09 -9.28
C ASP A 91 -11.92 -4.08 -7.88
N VAL A 92 -11.08 -4.03 -6.83
CA VAL A 92 -11.49 -4.05 -5.42
C VAL A 92 -11.00 -2.79 -4.71
N PRO A 93 -11.59 -2.42 -3.56
CA PRO A 93 -11.16 -1.23 -2.83
C PRO A 93 -9.66 -1.26 -2.49
N VAL A 94 -8.96 -0.18 -2.83
CA VAL A 94 -7.55 0.02 -2.48
C VAL A 94 -7.44 1.12 -1.43
N ILE A 95 -6.92 0.75 -0.27
CA ILE A 95 -6.68 1.63 0.88
C ILE A 95 -5.21 2.01 0.90
N PHE A 96 -4.92 3.30 0.78
CA PHE A 96 -3.55 3.81 0.85
C PHE A 96 -3.19 4.18 2.28
N SER A 97 -2.04 3.73 2.76
CA SER A 97 -1.55 4.13 4.10
C SER A 97 -1.36 5.64 4.19
N THR A 98 -0.88 6.30 3.12
CA THR A 98 -0.73 7.76 3.04
C THR A 98 -2.08 8.48 3.23
N GLU A 99 -3.14 8.06 2.52
CA GLU A 99 -4.48 8.65 2.68
C GLU A 99 -5.00 8.43 4.11
N SER A 100 -4.77 7.23 4.67
CA SER A 100 -5.21 6.87 6.01
C SER A 100 -4.51 7.68 7.10
N ILE A 101 -3.21 7.93 6.95
CA ILE A 101 -2.43 8.79 7.84
C ILE A 101 -2.99 10.23 7.78
N ILE A 102 -3.14 10.80 6.58
CA ILE A 102 -3.65 12.17 6.41
C ILE A 102 -5.05 12.32 7.00
N LYS A 103 -5.96 11.37 6.72
CA LYS A 103 -7.34 11.39 7.22
C LYS A 103 -7.41 11.38 8.74
N ASN A 104 -6.51 10.66 9.40
CA ASN A 104 -6.50 10.58 10.86
C ASN A 104 -5.75 11.73 11.51
N ILE A 105 -4.64 12.19 10.93
CA ILE A 105 -3.87 13.35 11.44
C ILE A 105 -4.73 14.61 11.53
N LYS A 106 -5.60 14.86 10.54
CA LYS A 106 -6.51 16.01 10.54
C LYS A 106 -7.41 16.09 11.78
N LYS A 107 -7.63 14.97 12.49
CA LYS A 107 -8.41 14.93 13.73
C LYS A 107 -7.63 15.47 14.94
N TYR A 108 -6.30 15.50 14.88
CA TYR A 108 -5.42 15.84 16.01
C TYR A 108 -4.86 17.27 15.94
N GLY A 109 -5.11 18.01 14.86
CA GLY A 109 -4.78 19.42 14.75
C GLY A 109 -4.23 19.83 13.37
N ASN A 110 -3.82 21.09 13.27
CA ASN A 110 -3.37 21.73 12.02
C ASN A 110 -1.84 21.83 11.88
N LYS A 111 -1.08 21.36 12.89
CA LYS A 111 0.38 21.35 12.88
C LYS A 111 0.85 19.92 13.11
N ILE A 112 1.77 19.48 12.28
CA ILE A 112 2.41 18.16 12.37
C ILE A 112 3.92 18.30 12.31
N TYR A 113 4.58 17.48 13.10
CA TYR A 113 6.02 17.27 13.04
C TYR A 113 6.25 15.86 12.53
N THR A 114 7.03 15.73 11.47
CA THR A 114 7.31 14.44 10.83
C THR A 114 8.66 13.92 11.32
N ILE A 115 8.69 12.66 11.76
CA ILE A 115 9.93 11.92 11.98
C ILE A 115 9.97 10.84 10.91
N THR A 116 10.89 10.98 9.95
CA THR A 116 11.11 10.03 8.87
C THR A 116 12.52 9.46 9.01
N PRO A 117 12.73 8.15 8.80
CA PRO A 117 14.07 7.57 8.68
C PRO A 117 14.89 8.20 7.55
#